data_AF-A0A565CG97-F1
#
_entry.id   AF-A0A565CG97-F1
#
_cell.length_a   1.000
_cell.length_b   1.000
_cell.length_c   1.000
_cell.angle_alpha   90.00
_cell.angle_beta   90.00
_cell.angle_gamma   90.00
#
_symmetry.space_group_name_H-M   'P 1'
#
loop_
_entity.id
_entity.type
_entity.pdbx_description
1 polymer ?
#
loop_
_entity_poly.entity_id
_entity_poly.type
_entity_poly.pdbx_seq_one_letter_code
_entity_poly.pdbx_strand_id
1 'polypeptide(L)'
;MDDENDGRGMLFLHERGKKKLMESYSLEFRGDCPPASYCGKIVECSWDKDKKVWIAMRIKLDKNTPNDTRTALRVIKSINDNITEEVLLDEIKKNYPSSNVHSYGHTIR
;
A
#
# COMPACT_ATOMS: atom_id res chain seq x y z
N MET A 1 -9.93 13.20 -33.33
CA MET A 1 -9.80 11.85 -32.78
C MET A 1 -8.31 11.59 -32.78
N ASP A 2 -7.65 11.78 -31.63
CA ASP A 2 -6.29 11.33 -31.36
C ASP A 2 -6.24 11.03 -29.85
N ASP A 3 -5.79 9.83 -29.52
CA ASP A 3 -5.91 9.17 -28.23
C ASP A 3 -5.16 9.88 -27.09
N GLU A 4 -5.88 10.62 -26.25
CA GLU A 4 -5.40 11.14 -24.95
C GLU A 4 -5.29 10.04 -23.87
N ASN A 5 -4.89 8.81 -24.24
CA ASN A 5 -4.58 7.77 -23.27
C ASN A 5 -3.09 7.83 -22.88
N ASP A 6 -2.70 8.95 -22.28
CA ASP A 6 -1.33 9.39 -22.00
C ASP A 6 -0.68 8.65 -20.80
N GLY A 7 -1.07 7.41 -20.55
CA GLY A 7 -0.59 6.61 -19.40
C GLY A 7 -0.94 7.19 -18.02
N ARG A 8 -1.82 8.20 -17.97
CA ARG A 8 -2.18 8.89 -16.74
C ARG A 8 -2.97 7.96 -15.82
N GLY A 9 -2.49 7.81 -14.59
CA GLY A 9 -3.12 6.95 -13.60
C GLY A 9 -2.78 5.46 -13.73
N MET A 10 -1.81 5.08 -14.58
CA MET A 10 -1.30 3.71 -14.64
C MET A 10 -0.34 3.40 -13.48
N LEU A 11 -0.47 2.19 -12.91
CA LEU A 11 0.42 1.69 -11.86
C LEU A 11 1.36 0.62 -12.40
N PHE A 12 2.63 0.74 -12.06
CA PHE A 12 3.65 -0.23 -12.47
C PHE A 12 4.29 -0.87 -11.25
N LEU A 13 4.39 -2.19 -11.27
CA LEU A 13 5.14 -3.01 -10.32
C LEU A 13 6.47 -3.45 -10.92
N HIS A 14 7.37 -3.90 -10.06
CA HIS A 14 8.61 -4.50 -10.48
C HIS A 14 8.46 -6.03 -10.58
N GLU A 15 8.81 -6.60 -11.73
CA GLU A 15 8.79 -8.05 -11.94
C GLU A 15 10.02 -8.45 -12.77
N ARG A 16 10.92 -9.25 -12.16
CA ARG A 16 12.11 -9.80 -12.83
C ARG A 16 12.94 -8.74 -13.60
N GLY A 17 13.16 -7.57 -13.00
CA GLY A 17 13.95 -6.49 -13.60
C GLY A 17 13.18 -5.58 -14.56
N LYS A 18 11.88 -5.81 -14.75
CA LYS A 18 11.03 -5.02 -15.65
C LYS A 18 9.87 -4.38 -14.91
N LYS A 19 9.34 -3.28 -15.48
CA LYS A 19 8.08 -2.69 -15.04
C LYS A 19 6.91 -3.48 -15.63
N LYS A 20 5.93 -3.83 -14.80
CA LYS A 20 4.71 -4.53 -15.17
C LYS A 20 3.50 -3.70 -14.79
N LEU A 21 2.62 -3.45 -15.75
CA LEU A 21 1.37 -2.73 -15.52
C LEU A 21 0.45 -3.55 -14.58
N MET A 22 -0.16 -2.88 -13.61
CA MET A 22 -1.26 -3.45 -12.83
C MET A 22 -2.57 -3.22 -13.57
N GLU A 23 -3.03 -4.25 -14.27
CA GLU A 23 -4.33 -4.22 -14.93
C GLU A 23 -5.46 -4.06 -13.91
N SER A 24 -6.51 -3.34 -14.31
CA SER A 24 -7.74 -3.11 -13.51
C SER A 24 -7.57 -2.25 -12.25
N TYR A 25 -6.39 -1.65 -12.03
CA TYR A 25 -6.17 -0.67 -10.96
C TYR A 25 -5.80 0.69 -11.55
N SER A 26 -6.38 1.75 -10.99
CA SER A 26 -6.07 3.14 -11.35
C SER A 26 -5.50 3.91 -10.16
N LEU A 27 -4.77 4.98 -10.48
CA LEU A 27 -4.16 5.91 -9.54
C LEU A 27 -4.78 7.31 -9.71
N GLU A 28 -5.25 7.88 -8.60
CA GLU A 28 -5.68 9.27 -8.50
C GLU A 28 -4.60 10.13 -7.82
N PHE A 29 -4.40 11.34 -8.33
CA PHE A 29 -3.57 12.37 -7.71
C PHE A 29 -4.50 13.41 -7.07
N ARG A 30 -4.50 13.48 -5.73
CA ARG A 30 -5.35 14.41 -4.96
C ARG A 30 -4.59 15.57 -4.32
N GLY A 31 -3.29 15.68 -4.59
CA GLY A 31 -2.47 16.80 -4.11
C GLY A 31 -2.51 17.99 -5.06
N ASP A 32 -1.89 19.09 -4.65
CA ASP A 32 -1.84 20.35 -5.42
C ASP A 32 -0.90 20.30 -6.63
N CYS A 33 -0.05 19.27 -6.71
CA CYS A 33 0.87 19.08 -7.82
C CYS A 33 0.16 18.47 -9.03
N PRO A 34 0.45 18.93 -10.26
CA PRO A 34 -0.14 18.35 -11.45
C PRO A 34 0.32 16.89 -11.63
N PRO A 35 -0.51 15.99 -12.20
CA PRO A 35 -0.16 14.58 -12.42
C PRO A 35 1.17 14.36 -13.15
N ALA A 36 1.50 15.24 -14.10
CA ALA A 36 2.76 15.20 -14.85
C ALA A 36 4.01 15.27 -13.95
N SER A 37 3.93 15.93 -12.78
CA SER A 37 5.03 16.01 -11.82
C SER A 37 5.40 14.68 -11.19
N TYR A 38 4.56 13.66 -11.32
CA TYR A 38 4.79 12.30 -10.80
C TYR A 38 5.31 11.33 -11.88
N CYS A 39 5.33 11.73 -13.16
CA CYS A 39 5.75 10.87 -14.25
C CYS A 39 7.19 10.36 -14.03
N GLY A 40 7.38 9.05 -14.19
CA GLY A 40 8.67 8.37 -13.99
C GLY A 40 9.13 8.23 -12.54
N LYS A 41 8.45 8.85 -11.57
CA LYS A 41 8.81 8.79 -10.15
C LYS A 41 8.13 7.61 -9.46
N ILE A 42 8.73 7.17 -8.34
CA ILE A 42 8.10 6.17 -7.47
C ILE A 42 7.24 6.90 -6.45
N VAL A 43 5.99 6.46 -6.35
CA VAL A 43 4.97 7.10 -5.54
C VAL A 43 4.47 6.08 -4.52
N GLU A 44 4.44 6.48 -3.26
CA GLU A 44 3.73 5.74 -2.23
C GLU A 44 2.25 6.01 -2.34
N CYS A 45 1.44 4.96 -2.28
CA CYS A 45 0.00 5.05 -2.49
C CYS A 45 -0.76 4.38 -1.33
N SER A 46 -1.96 4.86 -1.06
CA SER A 46 -2.95 4.22 -0.19
C SER A 46 -4.17 3.79 -1.00
N TRP A 47 -4.92 2.80 -0.51
CA TRP A 47 -6.12 2.33 -1.18
C TRP A 47 -7.37 3.03 -0.65
N ASP A 48 -8.12 3.67 -1.54
CA ASP A 48 -9.46 4.19 -1.28
C ASP A 48 -10.48 3.06 -1.48
N LYS A 49 -11.04 2.55 -0.38
CA LYS A 49 -11.99 1.42 -0.44
C LYS A 49 -13.31 1.81 -1.10
N ASP A 50 -13.75 3.06 -0.93
CA ASP A 50 -15.05 3.53 -1.42
C ASP A 50 -15.02 3.72 -2.93
N LYS A 51 -13.98 4.40 -3.43
CA LYS A 51 -13.81 4.63 -4.87
C LYS A 51 -13.12 3.50 -5.61
N LYS A 52 -12.51 2.56 -4.89
CA LYS A 52 -11.71 1.45 -5.43
C LYS A 52 -10.58 1.94 -6.34
N VAL A 53 -9.84 2.94 -5.85
CA VAL A 53 -8.69 3.53 -6.54
C VAL A 53 -7.51 3.68 -5.58
N TRP A 54 -6.30 3.63 -6.11
CA TRP A 54 -5.13 4.03 -5.35
C TRP A 54 -5.03 5.55 -5.32
N ILE A 55 -4.66 6.12 -4.19
CA ILE A 55 -4.40 7.54 -4.02
C ILE A 55 -2.90 7.73 -3.86
N ALA A 56 -2.30 8.60 -4.68
CA ALA A 56 -0.92 9.03 -4.51
C ALA A 56 -0.77 9.81 -3.19
N MET A 57 0.15 9.37 -2.33
CA MET A 57 0.45 10.04 -1.05
C MET A 57 1.68 10.93 -1.17
N ARG A 58 2.84 10.34 -1.51
CA ARG A 58 4.12 11.06 -1.60
C ARG A 58 5.06 10.44 -2.62
N ILE A 59 5.99 11.24 -3.11
CA ILE A 59 7.11 10.75 -3.92
C ILE A 59 8.16 10.13 -3.00
N LYS A 60 8.65 8.95 -3.37
CA LYS A 60 9.74 8.23 -2.69
C LYS A 60 11.03 8.47 -3.46
N LEU A 61 11.95 9.23 -2.88
CA LEU A 61 13.27 9.54 -3.46
C LEU A 61 14.35 8.51 -3.09
N ASP A 62 14.12 7.73 -2.04
CA ASP A 62 15.00 6.68 -1.54
C ASP A 62 14.83 5.34 -2.27
N LYS A 63 13.87 5.26 -3.21
CA LYS A 63 13.59 4.04 -3.98
C LYS A 63 13.87 4.29 -5.46
N ASN A 64 14.57 3.34 -6.06
CA ASN A 64 14.89 3.37 -7.50
C ASN A 64 13.99 2.44 -8.31
N THR A 65 13.30 1.49 -7.66
CA THR A 65 12.33 0.58 -8.28
C THR A 65 10.99 0.56 -7.53
N PRO A 66 9.86 0.34 -8.24
CA PRO A 66 8.59 0.04 -7.60
C PRO A 66 8.66 -1.22 -6.74
N ASN A 67 7.61 -1.47 -5.95
CA ASN A 67 7.51 -2.72 -5.20
C ASN A 67 7.48 -3.93 -6.14
N ASP A 68 8.10 -5.03 -5.73
CA ASP A 68 7.97 -6.30 -6.46
C ASP A 68 6.52 -6.81 -6.45
N THR A 69 6.11 -7.50 -7.51
CA THR A 69 4.75 -8.06 -7.65
C THR A 69 4.32 -8.84 -6.42
N ARG A 70 5.20 -9.68 -5.86
CA ARG A 70 4.90 -10.49 -4.67
C ARG A 70 4.55 -9.62 -3.46
N THR A 71 5.26 -8.50 -3.29
CA THR A 71 5.02 -7.57 -2.19
C THR A 71 3.70 -6.84 -2.39
N ALA A 72 3.41 -6.37 -3.60
CA ALA A 72 2.14 -5.71 -3.90
C ALA A 72 0.93 -6.63 -3.68
N LEU A 73 1.00 -7.89 -4.13
CA LEU A 73 -0.06 -8.88 -3.90
C LEU A 73 -0.31 -9.14 -2.42
N ARG A 74 0.74 -9.18 -1.59
CA ARG A 74 0.60 -9.31 -0.13
C ARG A 74 -0.12 -8.11 0.48
N VAL A 75 0.20 -6.90 0.02
CA VAL A 75 -0.47 -5.67 0.48
C VAL A 75 -1.94 -5.67 0.08
N ILE A 76 -2.26 -6.03 -1.17
CA ILE A 76 -3.66 -6.15 -1.64
C ILE A 76 -4.41 -7.17 -0.80
N LYS A 77 -3.81 -8.34 -0.54
CA LYS A 77 -4.40 -9.34 0.33
C LYS A 77 -4.68 -8.78 1.74
N SER A 78 -3.70 -8.12 2.37
CA SER A 78 -3.90 -7.56 3.70
C SER A 78 -4.99 -6.47 3.75
N ILE A 79 -5.15 -5.69 2.67
CA ILE A 79 -6.24 -4.71 2.55
C ILE A 79 -7.60 -5.41 2.51
N ASN A 80 -7.69 -6.52 1.77
CA ASN A 80 -8.92 -7.32 1.64
C ASN A 80 -9.24 -8.11 2.91
N ASP A 81 -8.22 -8.58 3.63
CA ASP A 81 -8.37 -9.29 4.91
C ASP A 81 -8.96 -8.36 6.01
N ASN A 82 -8.91 -7.03 5.80
CA ASN A 82 -9.63 -6.00 6.56
C ASN A 82 -9.52 -6.13 8.11
N ILE A 83 -8.36 -6.53 8.62
CA ILE A 83 -8.10 -6.59 10.05
C ILE A 83 -8.07 -5.16 10.59
N THR A 84 -8.97 -4.84 11.53
CA THR A 84 -9.06 -3.51 12.16
C THR A 84 -8.30 -3.47 13.48
N GLU A 85 -8.07 -2.27 13.99
CA GLU A 85 -7.44 -2.07 15.31
C GLU A 85 -8.28 -2.72 16.42
N GLU A 86 -9.60 -2.62 16.34
CA GLU A 86 -10.52 -3.19 17.34
C GLU A 86 -10.41 -4.72 17.37
N VAL A 87 -10.41 -5.38 16.20
CA VAL A 87 -10.23 -6.83 16.08
C VAL A 87 -8.91 -7.26 16.72
N LEU A 88 -7.84 -6.49 16.50
CA LEU A 88 -6.53 -6.76 17.09
C LEU A 88 -6.53 -6.57 18.61
N LEU A 89 -7.11 -5.48 19.10
CA LEU A 89 -7.19 -5.16 20.53
C LEU A 89 -8.04 -6.19 21.29
N ASP A 90 -9.14 -6.67 20.69
CA ASP A 90 -10.00 -7.68 21.27
C ASP A 90 -9.30 -9.04 21.35
N GLU A 91 -8.54 -9.43 20.33
CA GLU A 91 -7.76 -10.66 20.37
C GLU A 91 -6.64 -10.59 21.42
N ILE A 92 -5.99 -9.43 21.60
CA ILE A 92 -5.02 -9.23 22.69
C ILE A 92 -5.69 -9.38 24.06
N LYS A 93 -6.81 -8.69 24.31
CA LYS A 93 -7.55 -8.78 25.58
C LYS A 93 -8.00 -10.21 25.89
N LYS A 94 -8.39 -10.96 24.86
CA LYS A 94 -8.82 -12.36 24.98
C LYS A 94 -7.67 -13.31 25.36
N ASN A 95 -6.49 -13.14 24.75
CA ASN A 95 -5.34 -14.03 25.01
C ASN A 95 -4.52 -13.60 26.24
N TYR A 96 -4.57 -12.32 26.60
CA TYR A 96 -3.88 -11.73 27.74
C TYR A 96 -4.87 -10.91 28.60
N PRO A 97 -5.88 -11.55 29.21
CA PRO A 97 -6.78 -10.86 30.11
C PRO A 97 -5.97 -10.29 31.29
N SER A 98 -6.38 -9.16 31.85
CA SER A 98 -5.65 -8.45 32.92
C SER A 98 -5.35 -9.31 34.17
N SER A 99 -6.00 -10.47 34.32
CA SER A 99 -5.71 -11.48 35.34
C SER A 99 -4.47 -12.36 35.06
N ASN A 100 -3.92 -12.34 33.84
CA ASN A 100 -2.74 -13.11 33.41
C ASN A 100 -1.41 -12.37 33.57
N VAL A 101 -1.38 -11.20 34.23
CA VAL A 101 -0.14 -10.51 34.59
C VAL A 101 0.53 -11.22 35.77
N HIS A 102 1.03 -12.43 35.54
CA HIS A 102 2.06 -13.02 36.39
C HIS A 102 3.41 -12.59 35.82
N SER A 103 4.28 -12.07 36.70
CA SER A 103 5.58 -11.52 36.34
C SER A 103 6.45 -12.55 35.62
N TYR A 104 6.60 -12.43 34.30
CA TYR A 104 7.65 -13.14 33.59
C TYR A 104 8.78 -12.15 33.31
N GLY A 105 9.87 -12.36 34.04
CA GLY A 105 11.07 -11.54 34.02
C GLY A 105 11.62 -11.34 32.62
N HIS A 106 12.15 -10.15 32.40
CA HIS A 106 12.80 -9.79 31.16
C HIS A 106 14.02 -10.68 30.93
N THR A 107 14.12 -11.28 29.75
CA THR A 107 15.39 -11.75 29.20
C THR A 107 15.50 -11.19 27.80
N ILE A 108 16.44 -10.26 27.62
CA ILE A 108 16.86 -9.75 26.32
C ILE A 108 17.99 -10.67 25.83
N ARG A 109 17.88 -11.17 24.60
CA ARG A 109 19.02 -11.51 23.75
C ARG A 109 18.87 -10.80 22.43
#